data_AF-A0A136ILF1-F1
#
_entry.id   AF-A0A136ILF1-F1
#
_cell.length_a   1.000
_cell.length_b   1.000
_cell.length_c   1.000
_cell.angle_alpha   90.00
_cell.angle_beta   90.00
_cell.angle_gamma   90.00
#
_symmetry.space_group_name_H-M   'P 1'
#
loop_
_entity.id
_entity.type
_entity.pdbx_description
1 polymer ?
#
loop_
_entity_poly.entity_id
_entity_poly.type
_entity_poly.pdbx_seq_one_letter_code
_entity_poly.pdbx_strand_id
1 'polypeptide(L)'
;MARFNVSRCNRAATAAARHWHVVLQALIAIVTFALMCEELVARSRAQLWQAGGERGWNSDPSMRIYFYANHEEPPAIPLIWSQRLTDSNLAVAGLSLALTLQRGVLAFLGFDWALFNIASDIFLALFWSHSAAAQMSSDLTDLEHVSLRPWYLERGCSAVGPSERSPCVLGQACFVMAVVSL
;
A
#
# COMPACT_ATOMS: atom_id res chain seq x y z
N MET A 1 -22.31 -16.30 49.73
CA MET A 1 -21.53 -16.76 48.56
C MET A 1 -22.06 -16.08 47.30
N ALA A 2 -21.36 -15.04 46.82
CA ALA A 2 -21.69 -14.40 45.55
C ALA A 2 -21.26 -15.31 44.40
N ARG A 3 -22.22 -15.86 43.65
CA ARG A 3 -21.92 -16.56 42.40
C ARG A 3 -21.44 -15.51 41.39
N PHE A 4 -20.13 -15.37 41.23
CA PHE A 4 -19.54 -14.64 40.11
C PHE A 4 -20.07 -15.26 38.82
N ASN A 5 -20.89 -14.51 38.09
CA ASN A 5 -21.56 -15.00 36.90
C ASN A 5 -20.57 -14.97 35.72
N VAL A 6 -19.79 -16.04 35.58
CA VAL A 6 -18.73 -16.24 34.56
C VAL A 6 -19.20 -15.85 33.15
N SER A 7 -20.49 -16.03 32.84
CA SER A 7 -21.09 -15.67 31.55
C SER A 7 -21.12 -14.15 31.25
N ARG A 8 -21.22 -13.28 32.27
CA ARG A 8 -21.14 -11.82 32.09
C ARG A 8 -19.69 -11.37 31.93
N CYS A 9 -18.76 -12.00 32.64
CA CYS A 9 -17.33 -11.70 32.54
C CYS A 9 -16.79 -12.06 31.14
N ASN A 10 -17.15 -13.23 30.60
CA ASN A 10 -16.79 -13.61 29.23
C ASN A 10 -17.35 -12.65 28.17
N ARG A 11 -18.61 -12.20 28.29
CA ARG A 11 -19.21 -11.26 27.32
C ARG A 11 -18.58 -9.87 27.36
N ALA A 12 -18.20 -9.38 28.54
CA ALA A 12 -17.50 -8.11 28.69
C ALA A 12 -16.08 -8.17 28.10
N ALA A 13 -15.35 -9.27 28.33
CA ALA A 13 -14.03 -9.49 27.77
C ALA A 13 -14.05 -9.56 26.23
N THR A 14 -15.03 -10.27 25.63
CA THR A 14 -15.19 -10.35 24.18
C THR A 14 -15.55 -9.01 23.55
N ALA A 15 -16.37 -8.19 24.21
CA ALA A 15 -16.74 -6.87 23.72
C ALA A 15 -15.54 -5.90 23.74
N ALA A 16 -14.75 -5.91 24.82
CA ALA A 16 -13.54 -5.09 24.92
C ALA A 16 -12.49 -5.47 23.85
N ALA A 17 -12.26 -6.78 23.64
CA ALA A 17 -11.36 -7.26 22.60
C ALA A 17 -11.80 -6.82 21.20
N ARG A 18 -13.11 -6.88 20.91
CA ARG A 18 -13.68 -6.43 19.63
C ARG A 18 -13.49 -4.92 19.42
N HIS A 19 -13.68 -4.09 20.44
CA HIS A 19 -13.46 -2.65 20.34
C HIS A 19 -11.98 -2.32 20.04
N TRP A 20 -11.05 -2.99 20.73
CA TRP A 20 -9.62 -2.83 20.45
C TRP A 20 -9.20 -3.28 19.06
N HIS A 21 -9.79 -4.35 18.56
CA HIS A 21 -9.55 -4.78 17.19
C HIS A 21 -9.98 -3.72 16.16
N VAL A 22 -11.19 -3.16 16.32
CA VAL A 22 -11.71 -2.11 15.42
C VAL A 22 -10.86 -0.83 15.50
N VAL A 23 -10.45 -0.42 16.70
CA VAL A 23 -9.59 0.76 16.88
C VAL A 23 -8.23 0.55 16.21
N LEU A 24 -7.61 -0.63 16.38
CA LEU A 24 -6.33 -0.95 15.75
C LEU A 24 -6.45 -0.93 14.22
N GLN A 25 -7.49 -1.56 13.66
CA GLN A 25 -7.74 -1.53 12.22
C GLN A 25 -7.95 -0.10 11.71
N ALA A 26 -8.67 0.74 12.47
CA ALA A 26 -8.90 2.12 12.08
C ALA A 26 -7.59 2.92 12.03
N LEU A 27 -6.72 2.76 13.02
CA LEU A 27 -5.41 3.42 13.03
C LEU A 27 -4.54 2.99 11.85
N ILE A 28 -4.48 1.68 11.57
CA ILE A 28 -3.74 1.16 10.41
C ILE A 28 -4.33 1.74 9.12
N ALA A 29 -5.64 1.68 8.93
CA ALA A 29 -6.29 2.19 7.71
C ALA A 29 -6.08 3.69 7.51
N ILE A 30 -6.13 4.50 8.57
CA ILE A 30 -5.86 5.95 8.51
C ILE A 30 -4.42 6.21 8.08
N VAL A 31 -3.45 5.55 8.73
CA VAL A 31 -2.02 5.72 8.40
C VAL A 31 -1.74 5.27 6.97
N THR A 32 -2.26 4.10 6.57
CA THR A 32 -2.10 3.59 5.20
C THR A 32 -2.70 4.56 4.19
N PHE A 33 -3.91 5.07 4.41
CA PHE A 33 -4.55 6.04 3.53
C PHE A 33 -3.74 7.33 3.42
N ALA A 34 -3.26 7.88 4.54
CA ALA A 34 -2.44 9.09 4.55
C ALA A 34 -1.14 8.92 3.74
N LEU A 35 -0.43 7.79 3.91
CA LEU A 35 0.80 7.52 3.16
C LEU A 35 0.52 7.32 1.66
N MET A 36 -0.56 6.64 1.28
CA MET A 36 -0.93 6.47 -0.13
C MET A 36 -1.36 7.80 -0.77
N CYS A 37 -2.00 8.71 0.00
CA CYS A 37 -2.26 10.07 -0.44
C CYS A 37 -0.96 10.86 -0.66
N GLU A 38 -0.02 10.76 0.27
CA GLU A 38 1.28 11.43 0.16
C GLU A 38 2.07 10.93 -1.06
N GLU A 39 2.09 9.62 -1.29
CA GLU A 39 2.71 9.00 -2.47
C GLU A 39 2.13 9.56 -3.78
N LEU A 40 0.81 9.73 -3.85
CA LEU A 40 0.13 10.31 -5.01
C LEU A 40 0.53 11.78 -5.23
N VAL A 41 0.50 12.59 -4.17
CA VAL A 41 0.75 14.05 -4.26
C VAL A 41 2.21 14.34 -4.54
N ALA A 42 3.12 13.66 -3.84
CA ALA A 42 4.57 13.83 -4.00
C ALA A 42 5.09 13.22 -5.32
N ARG A 43 4.32 12.32 -5.95
CA ARG A 43 4.72 11.54 -7.13
C ARG A 43 6.03 10.78 -6.89
N SER A 44 6.20 10.24 -5.69
CA SER A 44 7.45 9.62 -5.24
C SER A 44 7.88 8.48 -6.15
N ARG A 45 6.96 7.63 -6.63
CA ARG A 45 7.24 6.61 -7.66
C ARG A 45 7.92 7.14 -8.92
N ALA A 46 7.49 8.29 -9.44
CA ALA A 46 8.12 8.88 -10.63
C ALA A 46 9.54 9.36 -10.33
N GLN A 47 9.74 9.95 -9.15
CA GLN A 47 11.06 10.37 -8.68
C GLN A 47 11.99 9.18 -8.45
N LEU A 48 11.49 8.08 -7.88
CA LEU A 48 12.25 6.84 -7.69
C LEU A 48 12.59 6.16 -9.02
N TRP A 49 11.68 6.19 -9.98
CA TRP A 49 11.92 5.67 -11.32
C TRP A 49 13.05 6.43 -12.01
N GLN A 50 12.99 7.77 -11.99
CA GLN A 50 14.03 8.63 -12.55
C GLN A 50 15.37 8.46 -11.82
N ALA A 51 15.39 8.50 -10.48
CA ALA A 51 16.61 8.39 -9.70
C ALA A 51 17.35 7.07 -9.93
N GLY A 52 16.61 5.96 -10.07
CA GLY A 52 17.20 4.67 -10.37
C GLY A 52 17.60 4.53 -11.86
N GLY A 53 16.87 5.18 -12.77
CA GLY A 53 17.21 5.25 -14.20
C GLY A 53 18.54 5.97 -14.45
N GLU A 54 18.72 7.14 -13.85
CA GLU A 54 19.98 7.93 -13.90
C GLU A 54 21.20 7.16 -13.36
N ARG A 55 20.96 6.14 -12.53
CA ARG A 55 21.99 5.29 -11.90
C ARG A 55 22.11 3.91 -12.56
N GLY A 56 21.33 3.63 -13.61
CA GLY A 56 21.31 2.36 -14.31
C GLY A 56 20.80 1.18 -13.46
N TRP A 57 19.90 1.42 -12.51
CA TRP A 57 19.31 0.37 -11.66
C TRP A 57 17.97 -0.17 -12.15
N ASN A 58 17.35 0.53 -13.09
CA ASN A 58 16.09 0.20 -13.75
C ASN A 58 16.02 0.98 -15.09
N SER A 59 14.94 0.77 -15.86
CA SER A 59 14.71 1.53 -17.09
C SER A 59 14.69 3.04 -16.83
N ASP A 60 15.25 3.84 -17.74
CA ASP A 60 15.24 5.30 -17.59
C ASP A 60 13.96 5.91 -18.21
N PRO A 61 13.10 6.60 -17.43
CA PRO A 61 11.93 7.29 -17.97
C PRO A 61 12.28 8.35 -19.02
N SER A 62 13.49 8.93 -18.99
CA SER A 62 13.95 9.95 -19.94
C SER A 62 14.05 9.40 -21.37
N MET A 63 14.34 8.11 -21.53
CA MET A 63 14.45 7.44 -22.82
C MET A 63 13.15 7.53 -23.62
N ARG A 64 12.00 7.64 -22.95
CA ARG A 64 10.71 7.79 -23.63
C ARG A 64 10.64 9.09 -24.45
N ILE A 65 11.29 10.16 -23.99
CA ILE A 65 11.39 11.42 -24.74
C ILE A 65 12.22 11.21 -25.99
N TYR A 66 13.31 10.43 -25.90
CA TYR A 66 14.13 10.07 -27.05
C TYR A 66 13.34 9.28 -28.09
N PHE A 67 12.57 8.26 -27.70
CA PHE A 67 11.69 7.52 -28.62
C PHE A 67 10.69 8.44 -29.32
N TYR A 68 10.00 9.32 -28.57
CA TYR A 68 9.08 10.29 -29.17
C TYR A 68 9.76 11.25 -30.15
N ALA A 69 10.96 11.73 -29.84
CA ALA A 69 11.72 12.63 -30.71
C ALA A 69 12.18 11.95 -32.01
N ASN A 70 12.40 10.64 -31.98
CA ASN A 70 12.79 9.84 -33.15
C ASN A 70 11.59 9.18 -33.87
N HIS A 71 10.35 9.54 -33.52
CA HIS A 71 9.13 8.94 -34.08
C HIS A 71 9.03 7.42 -33.87
N GLU A 72 9.65 6.91 -32.81
CA GLU A 72 9.60 5.52 -32.41
C GLU A 72 8.59 5.33 -31.27
N GLU A 73 8.00 4.14 -31.18
CA GLU A 73 7.07 3.81 -30.10
C GLU A 73 7.87 3.50 -28.82
N PRO A 74 7.67 4.26 -27.71
CA PRO A 74 8.38 4.00 -26.48
C PRO A 74 7.93 2.69 -25.83
N PRO A 75 8.82 2.00 -25.10
CA PRO A 75 8.44 0.82 -24.35
C PRO A 75 7.33 1.15 -23.34
N ALA A 76 6.51 0.13 -23.04
CA ALA A 76 5.44 0.24 -22.06
C ALA A 76 5.99 0.60 -20.68
N ILE A 77 5.26 1.40 -19.89
CA ILE A 77 5.68 1.73 -18.52
C ILE A 77 5.55 0.47 -17.65
N PRO A 78 6.61 0.05 -16.94
CA PRO A 78 6.54 -1.04 -15.98
C PRO A 78 5.46 -0.80 -14.92
N LEU A 79 4.77 -1.86 -14.49
CA LEU A 79 3.65 -1.76 -13.54
C LEU A 79 4.05 -1.02 -12.25
N ILE A 80 5.24 -1.32 -11.71
CA ILE A 80 5.79 -0.68 -10.50
C ILE A 80 5.91 0.84 -10.62
N TRP A 81 6.20 1.36 -11.81
CA TRP A 81 6.37 2.80 -12.05
C TRP A 81 5.12 3.46 -12.61
N SER A 82 4.05 2.69 -12.82
CA SER A 82 2.83 3.17 -13.43
C SER A 82 1.98 3.98 -12.45
N GLN A 83 1.37 5.07 -12.95
CA GLN A 83 0.37 5.84 -12.20
C GLN A 83 -0.83 4.96 -11.81
N ARG A 84 -1.18 3.97 -12.65
CA ARG A 84 -2.29 3.04 -12.40
C ARG A 84 -2.11 2.27 -11.09
N LEU A 85 -0.88 1.87 -10.77
CA LEU A 85 -0.59 1.19 -9.51
C LEU A 85 -0.77 2.12 -8.30
N THR A 86 -0.30 3.37 -8.39
CA THR A 86 -0.50 4.37 -7.33
C THR A 86 -1.98 4.66 -7.11
N ASP A 87 -2.75 4.88 -8.18
CA ASP A 87 -4.19 5.13 -8.08
C ASP A 87 -4.94 3.92 -7.49
N SER A 88 -4.55 2.70 -7.90
CA SER A 88 -5.12 1.47 -7.36
C SER A 88 -4.83 1.31 -5.86
N ASN A 89 -3.59 1.55 -5.43
CA ASN A 89 -3.23 1.48 -4.01
C ASN A 89 -4.01 2.49 -3.17
N LEU A 90 -4.17 3.71 -3.67
CA LEU A 90 -4.97 4.74 -2.99
C LEU A 90 -6.44 4.34 -2.91
N ALA A 91 -7.01 3.77 -3.97
CA ALA A 91 -8.39 3.29 -3.98
C ALA A 91 -8.60 2.15 -2.96
N VAL A 92 -7.67 1.19 -2.86
CA VAL A 92 -7.72 0.11 -1.87
C VAL A 92 -7.58 0.66 -0.45
N ALA A 93 -6.70 1.63 -0.22
CA ALA A 93 -6.57 2.30 1.08
C ALA A 93 -7.85 3.06 1.47
N GLY A 94 -8.46 3.79 0.53
CA GLY A 94 -9.73 4.49 0.74
C GLY A 94 -10.89 3.52 1.03
N LEU A 95 -10.96 2.40 0.31
CA LEU A 95 -11.93 1.33 0.58
C LEU A 95 -11.74 0.72 1.97
N SER A 96 -10.49 0.44 2.36
CA SER A 96 -10.14 -0.09 3.68
C SER A 96 -10.57 0.85 4.80
N LEU A 97 -10.31 2.15 4.63
CA LEU A 97 -10.75 3.18 5.57
C LEU A 97 -12.27 3.25 5.66
N ALA A 98 -12.98 3.28 4.53
CA ALA A 98 -14.44 3.33 4.50
C ALA A 98 -15.09 2.13 5.20
N LEU A 99 -14.61 0.91 4.91
CA LEU A 99 -15.11 -0.32 5.53
C LEU A 99 -14.84 -0.35 7.03
N THR A 100 -13.67 0.12 7.47
CA THR A 100 -13.33 0.17 8.89
C THR A 100 -14.16 1.20 9.65
N LEU A 101 -14.43 2.37 9.06
CA LEU A 101 -15.34 3.36 9.63
C LEU A 101 -16.77 2.81 9.72
N GLN A 102 -17.26 2.17 8.66
CA GLN A 102 -18.56 1.51 8.67
C GLN A 102 -18.66 0.48 9.81
N ARG A 103 -17.62 -0.36 9.97
CA ARG A 103 -17.54 -1.34 11.08
C ARG A 103 -17.58 -0.68 12.44
N GLY A 104 -16.84 0.43 12.63
CA GLY A 104 -16.87 1.21 13.86
C GLY A 104 -18.25 1.74 14.19
N VAL A 105 -18.96 2.31 13.21
CA VAL A 105 -20.33 2.81 13.38
C VAL A 105 -21.29 1.66 13.74
N LEU A 106 -21.24 0.54 13.02
CA LEU A 106 -22.10 -0.62 13.30
C LEU A 106 -21.82 -1.20 14.69
N ALA A 107 -20.55 -1.33 15.08
CA ALA A 107 -20.16 -1.80 16.41
C ALA A 107 -20.66 -0.87 17.53
N PHE A 108 -20.59 0.45 17.32
CA PHE A 108 -21.12 1.45 18.26
C PHE A 108 -22.64 1.36 18.42
N LEU A 109 -23.36 1.11 17.31
CA LEU A 109 -24.81 0.91 17.31
C LEU A 109 -25.21 -0.49 17.82
N GLY A 110 -24.26 -1.37 18.12
CA GLY A 110 -24.51 -2.72 18.62
C GLY A 110 -24.94 -3.74 17.55
N PHE A 111 -24.78 -3.42 16.27
CA PHE A 111 -25.03 -4.35 15.17
C PHE A 111 -23.78 -5.16 14.85
N ASP A 112 -23.92 -6.49 14.78
CA ASP A 112 -22.83 -7.40 14.41
C ASP A 112 -23.20 -8.19 13.15
N TRP A 113 -22.66 -7.78 12.01
CA TRP A 113 -22.92 -8.39 10.70
C TRP A 113 -21.74 -9.28 10.32
N ALA A 114 -21.59 -10.39 11.03
CA ALA A 114 -20.45 -11.29 10.90
C ALA A 114 -20.14 -11.70 9.44
N LEU A 115 -21.18 -12.02 8.64
CA LEU A 115 -20.99 -12.41 7.25
C LEU A 115 -20.44 -11.28 6.38
N PHE A 116 -20.94 -10.04 6.58
CA PHE A 116 -20.45 -8.88 5.85
C PHE A 116 -19.00 -8.55 6.24
N ASN A 117 -18.65 -8.70 7.52
CA ASN A 117 -17.29 -8.49 8.01
C ASN A 117 -16.32 -9.51 7.38
N ILE A 118 -16.65 -10.80 7.43
CA ILE A 118 -15.83 -11.86 6.83
C ILE A 118 -15.66 -11.62 5.32
N ALA A 119 -16.75 -11.30 4.61
CA ALA A 119 -16.68 -11.03 3.17
C ALA A 119 -15.77 -9.83 2.86
N SER A 120 -15.92 -8.73 3.61
CA SER A 120 -15.07 -7.54 3.42
C SER A 120 -13.61 -7.79 3.78
N ASP A 121 -13.31 -8.60 4.80
CA ASP A 121 -11.93 -9.02 5.11
C ASP A 121 -11.31 -9.81 3.95
N ILE A 122 -12.04 -10.77 3.38
CA ILE A 122 -11.56 -11.56 2.23
C ILE A 122 -11.26 -10.65 1.04
N PHE A 123 -12.16 -9.72 0.70
CA PHE A 123 -11.94 -8.80 -0.40
C PHE A 123 -10.75 -7.87 -0.16
N LEU A 124 -10.62 -7.31 1.05
CA LEU A 124 -9.49 -6.46 1.39
C LEU A 124 -8.17 -7.24 1.35
N ALA A 125 -8.13 -8.47 1.86
CA ALA A 125 -6.95 -9.32 1.81
C ALA A 125 -6.52 -9.60 0.35
N LEU A 126 -7.48 -9.85 -0.56
CA LEU A 126 -7.18 -10.03 -1.99
C LEU A 126 -6.60 -8.76 -2.62
N PHE A 127 -7.19 -7.59 -2.32
CA PHE A 127 -6.71 -6.32 -2.86
C PHE A 127 -5.34 -5.93 -2.31
N TRP A 128 -5.10 -6.09 -1.02
CA TRP A 128 -3.79 -5.84 -0.41
C TRP A 128 -2.73 -6.82 -0.89
N SER A 129 -3.11 -8.09 -1.14
CA SER A 129 -2.20 -9.09 -1.73
C SER A 129 -1.77 -8.67 -3.13
N HIS A 130 -2.74 -8.26 -3.96
CA HIS A 130 -2.44 -7.78 -5.31
C HIS A 130 -1.58 -6.51 -5.28
N SER A 131 -1.91 -5.56 -4.39
CA SER A 131 -1.12 -4.35 -4.18
C SER A 131 0.32 -4.72 -3.82
N ALA A 132 0.54 -5.50 -2.76
CA ALA A 132 1.89 -5.91 -2.34
C ALA A 132 2.67 -6.60 -3.47
N ALA A 133 2.04 -7.52 -4.22
CA ALA A 133 2.66 -8.18 -5.36
C ALA A 133 3.04 -7.19 -6.48
N ALA A 134 2.14 -6.26 -6.82
CA ALA A 134 2.39 -5.26 -7.84
C ALA A 134 3.47 -4.24 -7.43
N GLN A 135 3.54 -3.91 -6.13
CA GLN A 135 4.63 -3.08 -5.58
C GLN A 135 6.00 -3.77 -5.59
N MET A 136 6.05 -5.08 -5.81
CA MET A 136 7.29 -5.83 -6.04
C MET A 136 7.50 -6.20 -7.50
N SER A 137 6.65 -5.73 -8.42
CA SER A 137 6.74 -6.14 -9.82
C SER A 137 8.06 -5.71 -10.45
N SER A 138 8.57 -6.53 -11.37
CA SER A 138 9.80 -6.27 -12.11
C SER A 138 9.63 -5.17 -13.16
N ASP A 139 10.73 -4.50 -13.46
CA ASP A 139 10.93 -3.69 -14.64
C ASP A 139 11.92 -4.39 -15.59
N LEU A 140 11.38 -4.92 -16.69
CA LEU A 140 12.10 -5.67 -17.72
C LEU A 140 12.07 -4.93 -19.07
N THR A 141 11.75 -3.63 -19.04
CA THR A 141 11.49 -2.87 -20.27
C THR A 141 12.76 -2.41 -20.97
N ASP A 142 13.88 -2.38 -20.23
CA ASP A 142 15.22 -2.14 -20.72
C ASP A 142 16.09 -3.37 -20.42
N LEU A 143 16.59 -4.03 -21.47
CA LEU A 143 17.42 -5.23 -21.35
C LEU A 143 18.84 -4.93 -20.85
N GLU A 144 19.31 -3.69 -20.98
CA GLU A 144 20.60 -3.25 -20.44
C GLU A 144 20.50 -2.93 -18.94
N HIS A 145 19.32 -2.49 -18.48
CA HIS A 145 19.06 -2.07 -17.09
C HIS A 145 17.90 -2.86 -16.45
N VAL A 146 18.03 -4.20 -16.43
CA VAL A 146 17.01 -5.10 -15.88
C VAL A 146 16.87 -4.93 -14.36
N SER A 147 15.63 -4.78 -13.89
CA SER A 147 15.29 -4.69 -12.47
C SER A 147 14.23 -5.73 -12.11
N LEU A 148 14.65 -6.84 -11.49
CA LEU A 148 13.72 -7.91 -11.08
C LEU A 148 12.78 -7.49 -9.94
N ARG A 149 13.22 -6.54 -9.12
CA ARG A 149 12.46 -5.92 -8.03
C ARG A 149 12.83 -4.46 -7.92
N PRO A 150 11.95 -3.61 -7.39
CA PRO A 150 12.23 -2.19 -7.24
C PRO A 150 13.51 -1.96 -6.42
N TRP A 151 14.46 -1.20 -6.98
CA TRP A 151 15.79 -1.01 -6.41
C TRP A 151 15.76 -0.48 -4.96
N TYR A 152 14.76 0.34 -4.61
CA TYR A 152 14.64 0.94 -3.29
C TYR A 152 14.29 -0.10 -2.21
N LEU A 153 13.74 -1.26 -2.58
CA LEU A 153 13.53 -2.39 -1.67
C LEU A 153 14.78 -3.25 -1.51
N GLU A 154 15.61 -3.36 -2.55
CA GLU A 154 16.82 -4.21 -2.52
C GLU A 154 18.03 -3.49 -1.91
N ARG A 155 18.23 -2.22 -2.27
CA ARG A 155 19.41 -1.44 -1.91
C ARG A 155 19.20 -0.54 -0.69
N GLY A 156 17.94 -0.22 -0.40
CA GLY A 156 17.56 0.70 0.67
C GLY A 156 17.87 2.17 0.38
N CYS A 157 17.43 3.04 1.28
CA CYS A 157 17.48 4.50 1.08
C CYS A 157 18.81 5.16 1.45
N SER A 158 19.79 4.41 1.93
CA SER A 158 21.16 4.90 2.15
C SER A 158 21.96 5.02 0.85
N ALA A 159 21.50 4.40 -0.24
CA ALA A 159 22.17 4.41 -1.53
C ALA A 159 21.94 5.69 -2.35
N VAL A 160 21.07 6.60 -1.87
CA VAL A 160 20.66 7.81 -2.60
C VAL A 160 20.94 9.09 -1.81
N GLY A 161 20.91 10.23 -2.51
CA GLY A 161 21.13 11.54 -1.94
C GLY A 161 19.99 12.00 -1.01
N PRO A 162 20.17 13.14 -0.32
CA PRO A 162 19.16 13.68 0.59
C PRO A 162 17.81 13.98 -0.08
N SER A 163 17.84 14.40 -1.34
CA SER A 163 16.65 14.73 -2.15
C SER A 163 15.78 13.51 -2.44
N GLU A 164 16.38 12.36 -2.73
CA GLU A 164 15.66 11.14 -3.11
C GLU A 164 15.38 10.21 -1.91
N ARG A 165 15.91 10.55 -0.73
CA ARG A 165 15.73 9.77 0.48
C ARG A 165 14.29 9.77 0.99
N SER A 166 13.61 10.92 1.00
CA SER A 166 12.22 10.99 1.46
C SER A 166 11.27 10.17 0.57
N PRO A 167 11.31 10.28 -0.78
CA PRO A 167 10.56 9.41 -1.68
C PRO A 167 10.86 7.93 -1.46
N CYS A 168 12.12 7.58 -1.21
CA CYS A 168 12.52 6.18 -0.97
C CYS A 168 11.90 5.63 0.31
N VAL A 169 11.97 6.38 1.42
CA VAL A 169 11.39 5.97 2.70
C VAL A 169 9.86 5.86 2.57
N LEU A 170 9.23 6.80 1.86
CA LEU A 170 7.79 6.75 1.61
C LEU A 170 7.40 5.51 0.80
N GLY A 171 8.11 5.21 -0.29
CA GLY A 171 7.86 4.02 -1.10
C GLY A 171 8.03 2.72 -0.32
N GLN A 172 9.04 2.64 0.57
CA GLN A 172 9.21 1.52 1.49
C GLN A 172 8.06 1.44 2.52
N ALA A 173 7.65 2.57 3.09
CA ALA A 173 6.55 2.63 4.05
C ALA A 173 5.21 2.20 3.42
N CYS A 174 4.90 2.66 2.20
CA CYS A 174 3.73 2.24 1.43
C CYS A 174 3.72 0.73 1.17
N PHE A 175 4.88 0.14 0.87
CA PHE A 175 5.00 -1.31 0.72
C PHE A 175 4.75 -2.04 2.04
N VAL A 176 5.39 -1.62 3.13
CA VAL A 176 5.19 -2.22 4.47
C VAL A 176 3.73 -2.14 4.89
N MET A 177 3.08 -0.99 4.70
CA MET A 177 1.67 -0.82 5.07
C MET A 177 0.75 -1.69 4.22
N ALA A 178 1.06 -1.93 2.95
CA ALA A 178 0.30 -2.87 2.13
C ALA A 178 0.39 -4.31 2.67
N VAL A 179 1.57 -4.72 3.16
CA VAL A 179 1.77 -6.04 3.78
C VAL A 179 1.10 -6.13 5.16
N VAL A 180 1.16 -5.08 5.97
CA VAL A 180 0.52 -5.02 7.30
C VAL A 180 -1.01 -4.99 7.21
N SER A 181 -1.56 -4.50 6.09
CA SER A 181 -3.00 -4.41 5.87
C SER A 181 -3.63 -5.70 5.32
N LEU A 182 -2.84 -6.78 5.13
CA LEU A 182 -3.30 -8.14 4.83
C LEU A 182 -3.93 -8.81 6.05
#